data_AF-A0A7X9GG70-F1
#
_entry.id   AF-A0A7X9GG70-F1
#
_cell.length_a   1.000
_cell.length_b   1.000
_cell.length_c   1.000
_cell.angle_alpha   90.00
_cell.angle_beta   90.00
_cell.angle_gamma   90.00
#
_symmetry.space_group_name_H-M   'P 1'
#
loop_
_entity.id
_entity.type
_entity.pdbx_description
1 polymer ?
#
loop_
_entity_poly.entity_id
_entity_poly.type
_entity_poly.pdbx_seq_one_letter_code
_entity_poly.pdbx_strand_id
1 'polypeptide(L)'
;SNSMSHVLGYVGDITKDELKILYNKGYTNSSIIGKTGIEKQYDDLLQGSAGRESRIVDVRERKLTENTMVQEPVMGNTLVLTIDSEYQQLAEKALGNRIGSAIVLKPSTGEVLAMVSYPYFDANMFSKEDSSAYYSTLFNDTTKPMLNRTVNATYSPASTFKVVMTAALLEEKNFPKENKIECSGIIKYGDRDFHCHVKRPGHGWLDLKNGLAQSCNIYFWTIGRDYLGVDKISSYASEFGFGSSQKIDLPSQSSGFVPTAQWKERRFHEKWVGGDTMNLSIGQGFLEVTPMQVANMMAMVVNEGTIYQPHLLKEVLDPVSNEVIHTVNPEVLFSSQIENEVWKTLQEALHYTATDGSASSVLMKNKVVQIAGKTGTAEVANIKDSWHSWFVAYGPYDAPKEEAIVVCVMVEATNEWEWWAPYASTIIFQGIFGNQSYDEAIDALGFRYLVKPVGRQE
;
A
#
# COMPACT_ATOMS: atom_id res chain seq x y z
N SER A 1 -12.59 -9.43 10.79
CA SER A 1 -11.46 -9.11 11.68
C SER A 1 -11.39 -7.60 11.85
N ASN A 2 -10.74 -7.09 12.90
CA ASN A 2 -10.76 -5.65 13.19
C ASN A 2 -9.95 -4.82 12.18
N SER A 3 -9.03 -5.44 11.42
CA SER A 3 -8.31 -4.75 10.34
C SER A 3 -9.19 -4.31 9.16
N MET A 4 -10.45 -4.77 9.10
CA MET A 4 -11.42 -4.30 8.10
C MET A 4 -11.89 -2.86 8.34
N SER A 5 -11.58 -2.25 9.49
CA SER A 5 -12.07 -0.91 9.83
C SER A 5 -11.65 0.17 8.84
N HIS A 6 -10.46 0.07 8.25
CA HIS A 6 -9.99 1.06 7.25
C HIS A 6 -10.47 0.76 5.84
N VAL A 7 -10.89 -0.49 5.57
CA VAL A 7 -11.54 -0.89 4.32
C VAL A 7 -12.99 -0.44 4.35
N LEU A 8 -13.77 -1.00 5.28
CA LEU A 8 -15.21 -0.76 5.38
C LEU A 8 -15.49 0.67 5.84
N GLY A 9 -14.77 1.13 6.86
CA GLY A 9 -15.09 2.37 7.55
C GLY A 9 -16.17 2.16 8.60
N TYR A 10 -16.94 3.22 8.86
CA TYR A 10 -18.06 3.21 9.79
C TYR A 10 -19.13 4.20 9.35
N VAL A 11 -20.34 4.01 9.84
CA VAL A 11 -21.48 4.92 9.65
C VAL A 11 -21.71 5.78 10.89
N GLY A 12 -22.35 6.93 10.73
CA GLY A 12 -22.75 7.78 11.84
C GLY A 12 -23.76 8.85 11.42
N ASP A 13 -24.32 9.55 12.41
CA ASP A 13 -25.32 10.58 12.18
C ASP A 13 -24.80 11.68 11.24
N ILE A 14 -25.66 12.11 10.31
CA ILE A 14 -25.35 13.21 9.41
C ILE A 14 -25.16 14.51 10.19
N THR A 15 -24.08 15.22 9.88
CA THR A 15 -23.84 16.55 10.44
C THR A 15 -24.59 17.62 9.64
N LYS A 16 -24.77 18.80 10.25
CA LYS A 16 -25.40 19.95 9.55
C LYS A 16 -24.65 20.34 8.27
N ASP A 17 -23.33 20.17 8.22
CA ASP A 17 -22.53 20.53 7.05
C ASP A 17 -22.63 19.47 5.95
N GLU A 18 -22.66 18.18 6.30
CA GLU A 18 -22.92 17.11 5.34
C GLU A 18 -24.33 17.21 4.75
N LEU A 19 -25.33 17.54 5.57
CA LEU A 19 -26.71 17.72 5.09
C LEU A 19 -26.82 18.86 4.07
N LYS A 20 -26.08 19.97 4.23
CA LYS A 20 -26.07 21.05 3.22
C LYS A 20 -25.60 20.57 1.84
N ILE A 21 -24.76 19.53 1.79
CA ILE A 21 -24.26 18.96 0.55
C ILE A 21 -25.23 17.89 0.01
N LEU A 22 -25.82 17.10 0.91
CA LEU A 22 -26.61 15.91 0.58
C LEU A 22 -28.13 16.14 0.56
N TYR A 23 -28.65 17.32 0.93
CA TYR A 23 -30.10 17.55 1.04
C TYR A 23 -30.86 17.29 -0.28
N ASN A 24 -30.23 17.56 -1.43
CA ASN A 24 -30.81 17.30 -2.75
C ASN A 24 -30.83 15.82 -3.13
N LYS A 25 -30.14 14.96 -2.39
CA LYS A 25 -30.09 13.51 -2.61
C LYS A 25 -31.06 12.72 -1.71
N GLY A 26 -31.96 13.40 -1.00
CA GLY A 26 -32.98 12.76 -0.16
C GLY A 26 -32.55 12.48 1.28
N TYR A 27 -31.38 12.93 1.70
CA TYR A 27 -30.91 12.83 3.08
C TYR A 27 -31.67 13.80 3.98
N THR A 28 -31.92 13.39 5.22
CA THR A 28 -32.62 14.18 6.25
C THR A 28 -31.73 14.34 7.48
N ASN A 29 -32.11 15.19 8.44
CA ASN A 29 -31.36 15.35 9.70
C ASN A 29 -31.24 14.07 10.54
N SER A 30 -32.01 13.02 10.22
CA SER A 30 -31.96 11.72 10.91
C SER A 30 -31.29 10.64 10.05
N SER A 31 -30.68 11.00 8.92
CA SER A 31 -29.94 10.05 8.09
C SER A 31 -28.66 9.61 8.80
N ILE A 32 -28.43 8.31 8.79
CA ILE A 32 -27.13 7.69 9.10
C ILE A 32 -26.39 7.60 7.77
N ILE A 33 -25.12 8.01 7.75
CA ILE A 33 -24.29 8.02 6.54
C ILE A 33 -22.90 7.44 6.80
N GLY A 34 -22.28 6.88 5.77
CA GLY A 34 -20.88 6.49 5.79
C GLY A 34 -19.95 7.66 6.07
N LYS A 35 -19.04 7.48 7.03
CA LYS A 35 -18.06 8.50 7.45
C LYS A 35 -16.67 8.27 6.88
N THR A 36 -16.29 7.03 6.65
CA THR A 36 -15.00 6.61 6.11
C THR A 36 -15.15 5.33 5.27
N GLY A 37 -14.07 4.90 4.60
CA GLY A 37 -14.03 3.62 3.89
C GLY A 37 -15.07 3.46 2.77
N ILE A 38 -15.39 2.20 2.47
CA ILE A 38 -16.45 1.79 1.53
C ILE A 38 -17.81 2.35 1.92
N GLU A 39 -18.14 2.39 3.22
CA GLU A 39 -19.40 2.94 3.72
C GLU A 39 -19.61 4.37 3.20
N LYS A 40 -18.57 5.20 3.23
CA LYS A 40 -18.64 6.57 2.68
C LYS A 40 -18.51 6.64 1.17
N GLN A 41 -17.60 5.84 0.59
CA GLN A 41 -17.35 5.89 -0.85
C GLN A 41 -18.61 5.53 -1.66
N TYR A 42 -19.36 4.55 -1.17
CA TYR A 42 -20.52 3.98 -1.85
C TYR A 42 -21.81 4.18 -1.06
N ASP A 43 -21.88 5.20 -0.19
CA ASP A 43 -23.06 5.54 0.62
C ASP A 43 -24.32 5.67 -0.24
N ASP A 44 -24.21 6.33 -1.40
CA ASP A 44 -25.32 6.49 -2.36
C ASP A 44 -25.89 5.13 -2.84
N LEU A 45 -25.08 4.07 -2.90
CA LEU A 45 -25.53 2.72 -3.26
C LEU A 45 -26.10 1.95 -2.07
N LEU A 46 -25.58 2.20 -0.87
CA LEU A 46 -25.91 1.49 0.37
C LEU A 46 -27.15 2.04 1.09
N GLN A 47 -27.45 3.33 0.93
CA GLN A 47 -28.46 4.03 1.74
C GLN A 47 -29.90 3.59 1.45
N GLY A 48 -30.19 3.21 0.20
CA GLY A 48 -31.56 2.92 -0.23
C GLY A 48 -32.48 4.16 -0.17
N SER A 49 -33.80 3.94 -0.03
CA SER A 49 -34.77 5.03 0.11
C SER A 49 -35.78 4.76 1.22
N ALA A 50 -36.03 5.77 2.06
CA ALA A 50 -36.97 5.67 3.16
C ALA A 50 -38.42 5.54 2.67
N GLY A 51 -39.16 4.62 3.28
CA GLY A 51 -40.61 4.51 3.12
C GLY A 51 -41.35 5.65 3.81
N ARG A 52 -42.65 5.78 3.55
CA ARG A 52 -43.52 6.78 4.20
C ARG A 52 -44.82 6.13 4.63
N GLU A 53 -45.20 6.34 5.87
CA GLU A 53 -46.51 5.93 6.37
C GLU A 53 -47.31 7.17 6.78
N SER A 54 -48.46 7.37 6.13
CA SER A 54 -49.41 8.45 6.47
C SER A 54 -50.60 7.85 7.21
N ARG A 55 -50.88 8.36 8.41
CA ARG A 55 -52.00 7.93 9.26
C ARG A 55 -52.88 9.12 9.60
N ILE A 56 -54.20 8.92 9.64
CA ILE A 56 -55.15 9.92 10.16
C ILE A 56 -55.25 9.73 11.68
N VAL A 57 -55.09 10.82 12.43
CA VAL A 57 -55.24 10.86 13.89
C VAL A 57 -56.40 11.77 14.28
N ASP A 58 -57.12 11.43 15.35
CA ASP A 58 -58.15 12.31 15.92
C ASP A 58 -57.53 13.45 16.75
N VAL A 59 -58.35 14.39 17.22
CA VAL A 59 -57.93 15.52 18.10
C VAL A 59 -57.34 15.09 19.46
N ARG A 60 -57.34 13.79 19.77
CA ARG A 60 -56.71 13.17 20.94
C ARG A 60 -55.54 12.26 20.55
N GLU A 61 -55.02 12.40 19.33
CA GLU A 61 -53.92 11.61 18.75
C GLU A 61 -54.20 10.10 18.63
N ARG A 62 -55.46 9.67 18.68
CA ARG A 62 -55.81 8.26 18.51
C ARG A 62 -55.78 7.89 17.03
N LYS A 63 -55.09 6.80 16.72
CA LYS A 63 -54.91 6.26 15.36
C LYS A 63 -56.26 5.78 14.81
N LEU A 64 -56.71 6.36 13.69
CA LEU A 64 -57.87 5.89 12.93
C LEU A 64 -57.38 4.94 11.84
N THR A 65 -57.75 3.66 11.93
CA THR A 65 -57.16 2.57 11.13
C THR A 65 -57.56 2.57 9.65
N GLU A 66 -58.62 3.29 9.28
CA GLU A 66 -59.31 3.10 7.99
C GLU A 66 -58.63 3.73 6.77
N ASN A 67 -57.60 4.59 6.92
CA ASN A 67 -56.96 5.29 5.79
C ASN A 67 -55.43 5.41 5.94
N THR A 68 -54.75 4.29 6.18
CA THR A 68 -53.28 4.27 6.22
C THR A 68 -52.73 4.14 4.80
N MET A 69 -51.97 5.13 4.34
CA MET A 69 -51.18 5.01 3.10
C MET A 69 -49.75 4.66 3.47
N VAL A 70 -49.28 3.50 3.01
CA VAL A 70 -47.89 3.02 3.21
C VAL A 70 -47.18 3.02 1.86
N GLN A 71 -46.05 3.72 1.81
CA GLN A 71 -45.01 3.56 0.80
C GLN A 71 -43.88 2.77 1.46
N GLU A 72 -43.62 1.56 0.99
CA GLU A 72 -42.56 0.71 1.55
C GLU A 72 -41.17 1.32 1.31
N PRO A 73 -40.22 1.14 2.24
CA PRO A 73 -38.82 1.49 2.00
C PRO A 73 -38.21 0.59 0.92
N VAL A 74 -37.20 1.12 0.23
CA VAL A 74 -36.37 0.37 -0.71
C VAL A 74 -35.01 0.16 -0.07
N MET A 75 -34.56 -1.10 0.05
CA MET A 75 -33.24 -1.41 0.56
C MET A 75 -32.15 -0.90 -0.38
N GLY A 76 -31.03 -0.46 0.17
CA GLY A 76 -29.83 -0.19 -0.61
C GLY A 76 -29.22 -1.47 -1.18
N ASN A 77 -28.35 -1.32 -2.17
CA ASN A 77 -27.73 -2.45 -2.85
C ASN A 77 -26.75 -3.20 -1.94
N THR A 78 -26.53 -4.47 -2.25
CA THR A 78 -25.46 -5.26 -1.61
C THR A 78 -24.17 -5.09 -2.39
N LEU A 79 -23.07 -4.75 -1.71
CA LEU A 79 -21.75 -4.64 -2.32
C LEU A 79 -20.92 -5.90 -2.05
N VAL A 80 -20.34 -6.46 -3.10
CA VAL A 80 -19.33 -7.51 -3.01
C VAL A 80 -17.96 -6.86 -3.17
N LEU A 81 -17.06 -7.09 -2.22
CA LEU A 81 -15.71 -6.54 -2.27
C LEU A 81 -14.72 -7.56 -2.87
N THR A 82 -13.59 -7.06 -3.33
CA THR A 82 -12.44 -7.85 -3.81
C THR A 82 -11.65 -8.49 -2.67
N ILE A 83 -11.85 -8.01 -1.43
CA ILE A 83 -11.14 -8.49 -0.25
C ILE A 83 -11.48 -9.96 0.01
N ASP A 84 -10.45 -10.79 0.00
CA ASP A 84 -10.53 -12.16 0.45
C ASP A 84 -10.36 -12.19 1.97
N SER A 85 -11.36 -12.74 2.67
CA SER A 85 -11.39 -12.73 4.13
C SER A 85 -10.29 -13.57 4.78
N GLU A 86 -9.80 -14.61 4.09
CA GLU A 86 -8.69 -15.44 4.56
C GLU A 86 -7.37 -14.71 4.36
N TYR A 87 -7.19 -14.05 3.21
CA TYR A 87 -5.97 -13.29 2.91
C TYR A 87 -5.85 -12.07 3.82
N GLN A 88 -6.96 -11.39 4.11
CA GLN A 88 -7.01 -10.29 5.07
C GLN A 88 -6.56 -10.74 6.46
N GLN A 89 -7.09 -11.87 6.95
CA GLN A 89 -6.72 -12.41 8.27
C GLN A 89 -5.27 -12.87 8.32
N LEU A 90 -4.79 -13.50 7.24
CA LEU A 90 -3.40 -13.91 7.12
C LEU A 90 -2.46 -12.70 7.14
N ALA A 91 -2.77 -11.65 6.37
CA ALA A 91 -2.00 -10.42 6.33
C ALA A 91 -2.01 -9.67 7.69
N GLU A 92 -3.16 -9.64 8.38
CA GLU A 92 -3.28 -9.07 9.73
C GLU A 92 -2.36 -9.79 10.72
N LYS A 93 -2.41 -11.12 10.76
CA LYS A 93 -1.57 -11.94 11.64
C LYS A 93 -0.08 -11.85 11.27
N ALA A 94 0.24 -11.82 9.97
CA ALA A 94 1.61 -11.70 9.47
C ALA A 94 2.23 -10.34 9.82
N LEU A 95 1.45 -9.25 9.76
CA LEU A 95 1.91 -7.93 10.23
C LEU A 95 2.07 -7.93 11.76
N GLY A 96 1.10 -8.51 12.47
CA GLY A 96 1.04 -8.54 13.93
C GLY A 96 0.84 -7.14 14.52
N ASN A 97 1.26 -6.95 15.76
CA ASN A 97 1.11 -5.67 16.48
C ASN A 97 2.16 -4.61 16.09
N ARG A 98 2.60 -4.62 14.82
CA ARG A 98 3.61 -3.69 14.31
C ARG A 98 2.93 -2.56 13.54
N ILE A 99 3.15 -1.32 13.98
CA ILE A 99 2.61 -0.12 13.33
C ILE A 99 3.07 -0.12 11.87
N GLY A 100 2.14 -0.12 10.92
CA GLY A 100 2.47 -0.37 9.52
C GLY A 100 1.28 -0.76 8.66
N SER A 101 1.56 -1.39 7.53
CA SER A 101 0.56 -1.83 6.57
C SER A 101 1.00 -3.08 5.79
N ALA A 102 0.02 -3.87 5.35
CA ALA A 102 0.20 -4.97 4.41
C ALA A 102 -0.88 -4.93 3.32
N ILE A 103 -0.47 -5.06 2.07
CA ILE A 103 -1.35 -5.03 0.89
C ILE A 103 -1.11 -6.30 0.08
N VAL A 104 -2.20 -6.96 -0.32
CA VAL A 104 -2.19 -8.01 -1.36
C VAL A 104 -3.00 -7.48 -2.54
N LEU A 105 -2.36 -7.34 -3.69
CA LEU A 105 -2.93 -6.75 -4.89
C LEU A 105 -2.82 -7.75 -6.05
N LYS A 106 -3.90 -7.91 -6.82
CA LYS A 106 -3.87 -8.65 -8.07
C LYS A 106 -3.47 -7.71 -9.20
N PRO A 107 -2.25 -7.82 -9.76
CA PRO A 107 -1.72 -6.87 -10.73
C PRO A 107 -2.53 -6.86 -12.03
N SER A 108 -3.00 -8.02 -12.49
CA SER A 108 -3.73 -8.17 -13.77
C SER A 108 -5.11 -7.50 -13.80
N THR A 109 -5.68 -7.16 -12.65
CA THR A 109 -7.04 -6.58 -12.55
C THR A 109 -7.10 -5.30 -11.75
N GLY A 110 -6.14 -5.04 -10.85
CA GLY A 110 -6.23 -3.98 -9.85
C GLY A 110 -7.04 -4.39 -8.61
N GLU A 111 -7.52 -5.62 -8.51
CA GLU A 111 -8.28 -6.07 -7.34
C GLU A 111 -7.40 -6.08 -6.08
N VAL A 112 -7.83 -5.37 -5.04
CA VAL A 112 -7.16 -5.41 -3.73
C VAL A 112 -7.72 -6.57 -2.93
N LEU A 113 -6.93 -7.64 -2.76
CA LEU A 113 -7.35 -8.88 -2.11
C LEU A 113 -7.20 -8.83 -0.58
N ALA A 114 -6.27 -8.02 -0.08
CA ALA A 114 -6.14 -7.69 1.34
C ALA A 114 -5.55 -6.30 1.52
N MET A 115 -6.04 -5.56 2.51
CA MET A 115 -5.59 -4.21 2.84
C MET A 115 -5.62 -4.01 4.35
N VAL A 116 -4.45 -4.14 4.98
CA VAL A 116 -4.28 -4.02 6.43
C VAL A 116 -3.54 -2.72 6.74
N SER A 117 -4.09 -1.93 7.66
CA SER A 117 -3.42 -0.80 8.30
C SER A 117 -3.48 -1.00 9.82
N TYR A 118 -2.32 -1.00 10.47
CA TYR A 118 -2.22 -1.16 11.92
C TYR A 118 -1.53 0.07 12.56
N PRO A 119 -2.01 0.57 13.71
CA PRO A 119 -3.18 0.09 14.47
C PRO A 119 -4.51 0.38 13.77
N TYR A 120 -5.50 -0.47 14.05
CA TYR A 120 -6.90 -0.32 13.61
C TYR A 120 -7.82 -0.02 14.80
N PHE A 121 -9.08 0.27 14.51
CA PHE A 121 -10.09 0.62 15.49
C PHE A 121 -11.33 -0.27 15.35
N ASP A 122 -12.17 -0.33 16.38
CA ASP A 122 -13.43 -1.07 16.30
C ASP A 122 -14.53 -0.14 15.74
N ALA A 123 -14.91 -0.39 14.49
CA ALA A 123 -15.95 0.38 13.81
C ALA A 123 -17.32 0.30 14.53
N ASN A 124 -17.60 -0.80 15.24
CA ASN A 124 -18.87 -0.99 15.95
C ASN A 124 -19.03 -0.08 17.17
N MET A 125 -17.95 0.57 17.61
CA MET A 125 -18.01 1.52 18.72
C MET A 125 -18.61 2.87 18.30
N PHE A 126 -18.64 3.17 16.99
CA PHE A 126 -19.21 4.42 16.47
C PHE A 126 -20.73 4.46 16.45
N SER A 127 -21.40 3.30 16.51
CA SER A 127 -22.86 3.20 16.58
C SER A 127 -23.40 3.17 18.02
N LYS A 128 -22.56 3.33 19.04
CA LYS A 128 -22.93 3.29 20.46
C LYS A 128 -23.07 4.71 21.04
N GLU A 129 -23.80 4.84 22.15
CA GLU A 129 -24.03 6.12 22.84
C GLU A 129 -22.73 6.83 23.22
N ASP A 130 -21.68 6.08 23.58
CA ASP A 130 -20.35 6.62 23.97
C ASP A 130 -19.39 6.90 22.79
N SER A 131 -19.90 6.94 21.56
CA SER A 131 -19.08 7.11 20.33
C SER A 131 -18.19 8.36 20.37
N SER A 132 -18.66 9.47 20.95
CA SER A 132 -17.88 10.72 21.07
C SER A 132 -16.66 10.58 21.99
N ALA A 133 -16.76 9.82 23.08
CA ALA A 133 -15.65 9.56 23.98
C ALA A 133 -14.61 8.66 23.29
N TYR A 134 -15.08 7.61 22.61
CA TYR A 134 -14.23 6.70 21.85
C TYR A 134 -13.47 7.43 20.72
N TYR A 135 -14.16 8.26 19.93
CA TYR A 135 -13.51 9.09 18.90
C TYR A 135 -12.41 9.98 19.51
N SER A 136 -12.69 10.59 20.66
CA SER A 136 -11.70 11.42 21.36
C SER A 136 -10.48 10.62 21.82
N THR A 137 -10.66 9.36 22.24
CA THR A 137 -9.53 8.46 22.55
C THR A 137 -8.70 8.18 21.31
N LEU A 138 -9.33 7.81 20.19
CA LEU A 138 -8.63 7.51 18.94
C LEU A 138 -7.90 8.73 18.36
N PHE A 139 -8.52 9.91 18.45
CA PHE A 139 -7.95 11.15 17.94
C PHE A 139 -6.70 11.59 18.71
N ASN A 140 -6.68 11.37 20.04
CA ASN A 140 -5.55 11.72 20.89
C ASN A 140 -4.48 10.62 20.97
N ASP A 141 -4.72 9.44 20.38
CA ASP A 141 -3.77 8.34 20.38
C ASP A 141 -2.56 8.66 19.49
N THR A 142 -1.37 8.65 20.11
CA THR A 142 -0.09 8.91 19.44
C THR A 142 0.24 7.93 18.31
N THR A 143 -0.33 6.72 18.34
CA THR A 143 -0.17 5.69 17.31
C THR A 143 -1.10 5.89 16.10
N LYS A 144 -1.99 6.89 16.12
CA LYS A 144 -2.86 7.29 15.01
C LYS A 144 -3.65 6.09 14.42
N PRO A 145 -4.50 5.40 15.19
CA PRO A 145 -5.27 4.25 14.74
C PRO A 145 -6.27 4.58 13.61
N MET A 146 -6.72 5.83 13.49
CA MET A 146 -7.63 6.25 12.42
C MET A 146 -6.94 6.52 11.08
N LEU A 147 -5.60 6.60 11.07
CA LEU A 147 -4.84 6.82 9.85
C LEU A 147 -4.79 5.53 9.03
N ASN A 148 -5.36 5.54 7.82
CA ASN A 148 -5.17 4.43 6.88
C ASN A 148 -3.78 4.54 6.25
N ARG A 149 -2.83 3.74 6.75
CA ARG A 149 -1.43 3.77 6.33
C ARG A 149 -1.20 3.29 4.91
N THR A 150 -2.13 2.51 4.36
CA THR A 150 -2.00 1.95 3.00
C THR A 150 -2.08 3.02 1.91
N VAL A 151 -2.91 4.06 2.13
CA VAL A 151 -3.25 5.07 1.12
C VAL A 151 -3.12 6.52 1.58
N ASN A 152 -3.17 6.82 2.90
CA ASN A 152 -3.11 8.20 3.39
C ASN A 152 -1.75 8.57 3.97
N ALA A 153 -1.01 7.61 4.53
CA ALA A 153 0.33 7.86 5.04
C ALA A 153 1.36 7.79 3.90
N THR A 154 2.35 8.68 3.95
CA THR A 154 3.46 8.71 3.00
C THR A 154 4.77 8.48 3.73
N TYR A 155 5.69 7.80 3.06
CA TYR A 155 7.01 7.52 3.57
C TYR A 155 8.02 7.56 2.43
N SER A 156 9.29 7.75 2.78
CA SER A 156 10.39 7.47 1.87
C SER A 156 10.40 5.98 1.46
N PRO A 157 10.33 5.62 0.16
CA PRO A 157 10.32 4.22 -0.29
C PRO A 157 11.66 3.50 -0.06
N ALA A 158 12.74 4.25 0.15
CA ALA A 158 14.09 3.73 0.28
C ALA A 158 14.45 2.78 -0.88
N SER A 159 15.12 1.67 -0.58
CA SER A 159 15.67 0.80 -1.62
C SER A 159 14.62 0.06 -2.49
N THR A 160 13.32 0.15 -2.20
CA THR A 160 12.29 -0.30 -3.16
C THR A 160 12.29 0.59 -4.41
N PHE A 161 12.66 1.87 -4.28
CA PHE A 161 12.79 2.79 -5.42
C PHE A 161 13.87 2.38 -6.44
N LYS A 162 14.81 1.50 -6.05
CA LYS A 162 15.81 0.96 -6.97
C LYS A 162 15.19 0.15 -8.11
N VAL A 163 13.93 -0.30 -7.98
CA VAL A 163 13.15 -0.87 -9.08
C VAL A 163 12.96 0.15 -10.21
N VAL A 164 12.47 1.35 -9.89
CA VAL A 164 12.30 2.46 -10.84
C VAL A 164 13.65 2.86 -11.45
N MET A 165 14.68 2.99 -10.62
CA MET A 165 16.03 3.33 -11.09
C MET A 165 16.62 2.29 -12.06
N THR A 166 16.32 1.00 -11.83
CA THR A 166 16.79 -0.09 -12.70
C THR A 166 16.07 -0.03 -14.05
N ALA A 167 14.75 0.17 -14.05
CA ALA A 167 13.99 0.36 -15.29
C ALA A 167 14.52 1.56 -16.09
N ALA A 168 14.69 2.71 -15.41
CA ALA A 168 15.23 3.92 -16.02
C ALA A 168 16.60 3.70 -16.64
N LEU A 169 17.51 3.02 -15.93
CA LEU A 169 18.85 2.74 -16.46
C LEU A 169 18.82 1.86 -17.72
N LEU A 170 18.00 0.82 -17.70
CA LEU A 170 17.86 -0.14 -18.80
C LEU A 170 17.23 0.51 -20.04
N GLU A 171 16.22 1.36 -19.85
CA GLU A 171 15.54 2.08 -20.93
C GLU A 171 16.45 3.14 -21.56
N GLU A 172 17.15 3.93 -20.74
CA GLU A 172 18.01 5.02 -21.23
C GLU A 172 19.26 4.54 -21.96
N LYS A 173 19.69 3.28 -21.73
CA LYS A 173 20.83 2.62 -22.40
C LYS A 173 22.15 3.41 -22.35
N ASN A 174 22.26 4.35 -21.40
CA ASN A 174 23.42 5.24 -21.22
C ASN A 174 24.55 4.60 -20.39
N PHE A 175 24.29 3.46 -19.76
CA PHE A 175 25.27 2.63 -19.07
C PHE A 175 24.91 1.15 -19.27
N PRO A 176 25.75 0.37 -19.99
CA PRO A 176 25.53 -1.06 -20.19
C PRO A 176 25.35 -1.83 -18.86
N LYS A 177 24.40 -2.76 -18.80
CA LYS A 177 24.04 -3.48 -17.57
C LYS A 177 25.17 -4.37 -17.02
N GLU A 178 26.11 -4.77 -17.87
CA GLU A 178 27.30 -5.57 -17.54
C GLU A 178 28.45 -4.73 -16.99
N ASN A 179 28.41 -3.41 -17.19
CA ASN A 179 29.46 -2.52 -16.66
C ASN A 179 29.40 -2.49 -15.14
N LYS A 180 30.57 -2.43 -14.53
CA LYS A 180 30.72 -2.53 -13.08
C LYS A 180 31.04 -1.19 -12.43
N ILE A 181 30.50 -0.98 -11.24
CA ILE A 181 30.82 0.13 -10.35
C ILE A 181 31.41 -0.45 -9.07
N GLU A 182 32.53 0.12 -8.62
CA GLU A 182 33.16 -0.27 -7.36
C GLU A 182 32.41 0.36 -6.18
N CYS A 183 31.95 -0.50 -5.27
CA CYS A 183 31.47 -0.09 -3.96
C CYS A 183 32.57 -0.32 -2.92
N SER A 184 33.29 0.75 -2.56
CA SER A 184 34.28 0.75 -1.46
C SER A 184 33.66 0.95 -0.06
N GLY A 185 32.32 1.03 0.00
CA GLY A 185 31.55 1.21 1.24
C GLY A 185 31.40 2.67 1.68
N ILE A 186 32.14 3.59 1.07
CA ILE A 186 32.03 5.04 1.30
C ILE A 186 32.36 5.81 0.02
N ILE A 187 31.59 6.86 -0.28
CA ILE A 187 31.93 7.84 -1.32
C ILE A 187 31.98 9.23 -0.71
N LYS A 188 33.08 9.95 -0.97
CA LYS A 188 33.22 11.36 -0.59
C LYS A 188 32.67 12.22 -1.70
N TYR A 189 31.74 13.11 -1.39
CA TYR A 189 31.13 14.00 -2.37
C TYR A 189 30.89 15.37 -1.77
N GLY A 190 31.54 16.40 -2.35
CA GLY A 190 31.59 17.73 -1.76
C GLY A 190 32.28 17.70 -0.39
N ASP A 191 31.59 18.20 0.63
CA ASP A 191 32.01 18.27 2.03
C ASP A 191 31.46 17.11 2.89
N ARG A 192 30.82 16.11 2.28
CA ARG A 192 30.14 15.01 2.98
C ARG A 192 30.67 13.63 2.61
N ASP A 193 30.60 12.75 3.60
CA ASP A 193 30.87 11.32 3.47
C ASP A 193 29.53 10.56 3.40
N PHE A 194 29.30 9.85 2.29
CA PHE A 194 28.11 9.02 2.10
C PHE A 194 28.46 7.55 2.30
N HIS A 195 27.80 6.90 3.26
CA HIS A 195 28.08 5.51 3.63
C HIS A 195 27.10 4.53 2.98
N CYS A 196 27.64 3.53 2.29
CA CYS A 196 26.83 2.38 1.89
C CYS A 196 26.43 1.57 3.13
N HIS A 197 25.28 0.90 3.08
CA HIS A 197 24.81 0.06 4.18
C HIS A 197 25.80 -1.08 4.48
N VAL A 198 26.46 -1.62 3.45
CA VAL A 198 27.73 -2.36 3.61
C VAL A 198 28.87 -1.33 3.62
N LYS A 199 29.35 -1.04 4.83
CA LYS A 199 30.53 -0.19 5.08
C LYS A 199 31.79 -0.86 4.52
N ARG A 200 32.98 -0.27 4.75
CA ARG A 200 34.26 -0.83 4.29
C ARG A 200 34.40 -2.32 4.67
N PRO A 201 34.86 -3.19 3.75
CA PRO A 201 35.44 -2.89 2.43
C PRO A 201 34.42 -2.56 1.33
N GLY A 202 33.13 -2.58 1.62
CA GLY A 202 32.05 -2.42 0.67
C GLY A 202 31.72 -3.72 -0.06
N HIS A 203 30.91 -3.63 -1.11
CA HIS A 203 30.51 -4.80 -1.91
C HIS A 203 31.55 -5.18 -2.99
N GLY A 204 32.56 -4.36 -3.23
CA GLY A 204 33.46 -4.53 -4.37
C GLY A 204 32.80 -4.14 -5.69
N TRP A 205 33.22 -4.77 -6.79
CA TRP A 205 32.72 -4.48 -8.14
C TRP A 205 31.36 -5.15 -8.40
N LEU A 206 30.35 -4.33 -8.71
CA LEU A 206 28.99 -4.79 -8.97
C LEU A 206 28.52 -4.35 -10.35
N ASP A 207 27.94 -5.25 -11.12
CA ASP A 207 27.10 -4.94 -12.28
C ASP A 207 25.66 -4.59 -11.85
N LEU A 208 24.74 -4.33 -12.78
CA LEU A 208 23.36 -3.95 -12.45
C LEU A 208 22.64 -5.04 -11.64
N LYS A 209 22.76 -6.29 -12.09
CA LYS A 209 22.11 -7.44 -11.46
C LYS A 209 22.55 -7.60 -10.00
N ASN A 210 23.85 -7.55 -9.73
CA ASN A 210 24.38 -7.65 -8.37
C ASN A 210 24.18 -6.35 -7.56
N GLY A 211 24.20 -5.19 -8.22
CA GLY A 211 23.89 -3.90 -7.60
C GLY A 211 22.48 -3.85 -7.02
N LEU A 212 21.49 -4.35 -7.77
CA LEU A 212 20.10 -4.46 -7.31
C LEU A 212 19.96 -5.54 -6.22
N ALA A 213 20.52 -6.74 -6.44
CA ALA A 213 20.41 -7.87 -5.52
C ALA A 213 21.01 -7.57 -4.14
N GLN A 214 22.21 -7.01 -4.11
CA GLN A 214 22.88 -6.58 -2.88
C GLN A 214 22.41 -5.20 -2.41
N SER A 215 21.45 -4.58 -3.10
CA SER A 215 20.88 -3.28 -2.75
C SER A 215 21.94 -2.18 -2.55
N CYS A 216 23.01 -2.18 -3.35
CA CYS A 216 24.18 -1.33 -3.12
C CYS A 216 23.85 0.16 -3.29
N ASN A 217 24.15 0.99 -2.27
CA ASN A 217 23.86 2.43 -2.36
C ASN A 217 24.82 3.14 -3.33
N ILE A 218 26.11 2.84 -3.29
CA ILE A 218 27.11 3.48 -4.15
C ILE A 218 26.83 3.23 -5.63
N TYR A 219 26.39 2.02 -5.98
CA TYR A 219 25.98 1.71 -7.35
C TYR A 219 24.88 2.68 -7.81
N PHE A 220 23.75 2.74 -7.09
CA PHE A 220 22.61 3.59 -7.48
C PHE A 220 22.87 5.09 -7.34
N TRP A 221 23.69 5.52 -6.38
CA TRP A 221 24.16 6.91 -6.31
C TRP A 221 24.94 7.33 -7.54
N THR A 222 25.84 6.47 -8.01
CA THR A 222 26.65 6.73 -9.20
C THR A 222 25.76 6.72 -10.45
N ILE A 223 24.88 5.73 -10.60
CA ILE A 223 23.89 5.69 -11.69
C ILE A 223 23.05 6.96 -11.74
N GLY A 224 22.43 7.34 -10.63
CA GLY A 224 21.53 8.47 -10.62
C GLY A 224 22.25 9.81 -10.77
N ARG A 225 23.43 9.98 -10.18
CA ARG A 225 24.21 11.23 -10.29
C ARG A 225 24.82 11.42 -11.67
N ASP A 226 25.45 10.38 -12.21
CA ASP A 226 26.34 10.52 -13.38
C ASP A 226 25.66 10.17 -14.71
N TYR A 227 24.58 9.37 -14.68
CA TYR A 227 23.96 8.84 -15.90
C TYR A 227 22.52 9.31 -16.08
N LEU A 228 21.70 9.33 -15.02
CA LEU A 228 20.28 9.72 -15.15
C LEU A 228 20.01 11.20 -14.88
N GLY A 229 20.51 11.74 -13.78
CA GLY A 229 20.16 13.08 -13.30
C GLY A 229 18.74 13.16 -12.72
N VAL A 230 18.44 14.25 -12.01
CA VAL A 230 17.16 14.42 -11.30
C VAL A 230 15.96 14.39 -12.23
N ASP A 231 16.01 15.06 -13.38
CA ASP A 231 14.83 15.20 -14.25
C ASP A 231 14.35 13.85 -14.78
N LYS A 232 15.27 12.98 -15.21
CA LYS A 232 14.93 11.61 -15.62
C LYS A 232 14.39 10.80 -14.45
N ILE A 233 15.08 10.82 -13.30
CA ILE A 233 14.65 10.07 -12.12
C ILE A 233 13.23 10.47 -11.70
N SER A 234 12.92 11.77 -11.69
CA SER A 234 11.58 12.28 -11.37
C SER A 234 10.54 11.94 -12.44
N SER A 235 10.94 11.92 -13.72
CA SER A 235 10.08 11.48 -14.83
C SER A 235 9.68 10.02 -14.69
N TYR A 236 10.66 9.11 -14.52
CA TYR A 236 10.38 7.69 -14.31
C TYR A 236 9.63 7.44 -13.00
N ALA A 237 9.93 8.15 -11.91
CA ALA A 237 9.14 8.05 -10.68
C ALA A 237 7.65 8.38 -10.93
N SER A 238 7.38 9.43 -11.69
CA SER A 238 6.01 9.83 -12.06
C SER A 238 5.36 8.82 -13.01
N GLU A 239 6.11 8.26 -13.96
CA GLU A 239 5.66 7.20 -14.88
C GLU A 239 5.24 5.93 -14.13
N PHE A 240 5.95 5.57 -13.07
CA PHE A 240 5.58 4.47 -12.16
C PHE A 240 4.42 4.84 -11.19
N GLY A 241 3.78 6.00 -11.37
CA GLY A 241 2.61 6.44 -10.62
C GLY A 241 2.92 7.20 -9.32
N PHE A 242 4.18 7.47 -8.99
CA PHE A 242 4.51 8.23 -7.78
C PHE A 242 4.16 9.71 -7.93
N GLY A 243 3.80 10.37 -6.83
CA GLY A 243 3.39 11.77 -6.85
C GLY A 243 2.00 12.03 -7.46
N SER A 244 1.27 10.96 -7.83
CA SER A 244 -0.05 11.01 -8.44
C SER A 244 -1.07 10.14 -7.69
N SER A 245 -2.35 10.55 -7.74
CA SER A 245 -3.46 9.76 -7.21
C SER A 245 -3.55 8.40 -7.91
N GLN A 246 -3.71 7.33 -7.13
CA GLN A 246 -3.93 5.97 -7.64
C GLN A 246 -5.42 5.70 -7.93
N LYS A 247 -6.30 6.68 -7.67
CA LYS A 247 -7.76 6.57 -7.86
C LYS A 247 -8.40 5.35 -7.20
N ILE A 248 -7.80 4.82 -6.13
CA ILE A 248 -8.48 3.80 -5.32
C ILE A 248 -9.85 4.29 -4.87
N ASP A 249 -10.83 3.40 -4.85
CA ASP A 249 -12.21 3.64 -4.45
C ASP A 249 -12.36 3.76 -2.93
N LEU A 250 -11.62 4.71 -2.37
CA LEU A 250 -11.74 5.19 -1.01
C LEU A 250 -11.92 6.71 -1.01
N PRO A 251 -12.59 7.28 0.00
CA PRO A 251 -12.93 8.71 0.01
C PRO A 251 -11.72 9.65 0.01
N SER A 252 -10.55 9.17 0.44
CA SER A 252 -9.33 9.96 0.47
C SER A 252 -8.10 9.09 0.25
N GLN A 253 -7.09 9.68 -0.40
CA GLN A 253 -5.76 9.11 -0.58
C GLN A 253 -4.74 10.25 -0.64
N SER A 254 -3.50 9.96 -0.25
CA SER A 254 -2.38 10.88 -0.45
C SER A 254 -1.77 10.66 -1.83
N SER A 255 -1.37 11.75 -2.48
CA SER A 255 -0.67 11.72 -3.76
C SER A 255 0.80 11.30 -3.63
N GLY A 256 1.36 11.30 -2.41
CA GLY A 256 2.81 11.30 -2.24
C GLY A 256 3.43 12.59 -2.78
N PHE A 257 4.74 12.56 -3.02
CA PHE A 257 5.48 13.69 -3.55
C PHE A 257 6.75 13.22 -4.27
N VAL A 258 6.89 13.59 -5.54
CA VAL A 258 8.11 13.39 -6.34
C VAL A 258 8.85 14.73 -6.45
N PRO A 259 10.08 14.84 -5.92
CA PRO A 259 10.82 16.09 -5.96
C PRO A 259 11.34 16.40 -7.35
N THR A 260 11.45 17.69 -7.67
CA THR A 260 12.12 18.18 -8.88
C THR A 260 13.10 19.31 -8.51
N ALA A 261 14.07 19.57 -9.39
CA ALA A 261 15.00 20.70 -9.19
C ALA A 261 14.25 22.03 -9.03
N GLN A 262 13.25 22.26 -9.88
CA GLN A 262 12.41 23.46 -9.87
C GLN A 262 11.60 23.59 -8.58
N TRP A 263 11.09 22.47 -8.05
CA TRP A 263 10.40 22.48 -6.77
C TRP A 263 11.33 22.90 -5.63
N LYS A 264 12.55 22.34 -5.55
CA LYS A 264 13.50 22.67 -4.48
C LYS A 264 13.87 24.15 -4.51
N GLU A 265 14.14 24.67 -5.70
CA GLU A 265 14.47 26.09 -5.88
C GLU A 265 13.31 27.02 -5.45
N ARG A 266 12.06 26.67 -5.77
CA ARG A 266 10.89 27.44 -5.31
C ARG A 266 10.65 27.33 -3.81
N ARG A 267 10.84 26.15 -3.23
CA ARG A 267 10.47 25.85 -1.84
C ARG A 267 11.53 26.30 -0.83
N PHE A 268 12.80 26.24 -1.19
CA PHE A 268 13.94 26.48 -0.30
C PHE A 268 14.86 27.61 -0.78
N HIS A 269 14.67 28.15 -1.99
CA HIS A 269 15.57 29.13 -2.61
C HIS A 269 17.01 28.61 -2.77
N GLU A 270 17.14 27.30 -2.94
CA GLU A 270 18.41 26.59 -3.12
C GLU A 270 18.40 25.80 -4.42
N LYS A 271 19.54 25.77 -5.11
CA LYS A 271 19.71 24.93 -6.30
C LYS A 271 19.74 23.45 -5.92
N TRP A 272 19.29 22.61 -6.85
CA TRP A 272 19.50 21.17 -6.77
C TRP A 272 20.97 20.83 -6.97
N VAL A 273 21.53 20.01 -6.09
CA VAL A 273 22.95 19.58 -6.12
C VAL A 273 23.06 18.07 -6.24
N GLY A 274 24.24 17.56 -6.62
CA GLY A 274 24.43 16.12 -6.84
C GLY A 274 24.14 15.25 -5.62
N GLY A 275 24.33 15.77 -4.40
CA GLY A 275 23.96 15.07 -3.17
C GLY A 275 22.44 14.85 -3.02
N ASP A 276 21.61 15.78 -3.52
CA ASP A 276 20.17 15.60 -3.58
C ASP A 276 19.81 14.46 -4.55
N THR A 277 20.47 14.43 -5.72
CA THR A 277 20.30 13.33 -6.69
C THR A 277 20.70 11.99 -6.08
N MET A 278 21.82 11.93 -5.34
CA MET A 278 22.25 10.70 -4.68
C MET A 278 21.19 10.20 -3.67
N ASN A 279 20.64 11.07 -2.82
CA ASN A 279 19.58 10.67 -1.89
C ASN A 279 18.32 10.18 -2.62
N LEU A 280 17.88 10.92 -3.65
CA LEU A 280 16.73 10.53 -4.47
C LEU A 280 16.94 9.17 -5.13
N SER A 281 18.15 8.88 -5.61
CA SER A 281 18.51 7.64 -6.33
C SER A 281 18.34 6.35 -5.51
N ILE A 282 18.22 6.47 -4.19
CA ILE A 282 17.97 5.34 -3.29
C ILE A 282 16.61 5.46 -2.59
N GLY A 283 15.71 6.31 -3.09
CA GLY A 283 14.37 6.51 -2.57
C GLY A 283 14.32 7.25 -1.23
N GLN A 284 15.31 8.10 -0.96
CA GLN A 284 15.39 8.95 0.23
C GLN A 284 15.34 10.44 -0.16
N GLY A 285 15.49 11.32 0.83
CA GLY A 285 15.51 12.76 0.64
C GLY A 285 14.10 13.32 0.69
N PHE A 286 13.61 13.83 -0.43
CA PHE A 286 12.28 14.47 -0.50
C PHE A 286 11.21 13.58 -1.14
N LEU A 287 11.56 12.37 -1.60
CA LEU A 287 10.59 11.46 -2.21
C LEU A 287 9.71 10.83 -1.14
N GLU A 288 8.39 10.97 -1.28
CA GLU A 288 7.41 10.45 -0.34
C GLU A 288 6.33 9.69 -1.12
N VAL A 289 6.02 8.45 -0.73
CA VAL A 289 5.04 7.60 -1.44
C VAL A 289 4.16 6.85 -0.45
N THR A 290 2.98 6.43 -0.90
CA THR A 290 2.10 5.54 -0.13
C THR A 290 2.48 4.07 -0.36
N PRO A 291 2.21 3.16 0.59
CA PRO A 291 2.35 1.72 0.34
C PRO A 291 1.57 1.22 -0.88
N MET A 292 0.39 1.77 -1.15
CA MET A 292 -0.38 1.43 -2.37
C MET A 292 0.34 1.85 -3.66
N GLN A 293 1.00 3.01 -3.69
CA GLN A 293 1.85 3.41 -4.82
C GLN A 293 3.00 2.40 -5.03
N VAL A 294 3.66 1.95 -3.95
CA VAL A 294 4.73 0.93 -4.05
C VAL A 294 4.19 -0.41 -4.54
N ALA A 295 2.99 -0.81 -4.12
CA ALA A 295 2.33 -2.02 -4.65
C ALA A 295 2.04 -1.89 -6.15
N ASN A 296 1.49 -0.75 -6.61
CA ASN A 296 1.23 -0.50 -8.03
C ASN A 296 2.52 -0.40 -8.86
N MET A 297 3.60 0.16 -8.32
CA MET A 297 4.92 0.14 -8.95
C MET A 297 5.36 -1.30 -9.26
N MET A 298 5.13 -2.25 -8.34
CA MET A 298 5.43 -3.66 -8.59
C MET A 298 4.41 -4.31 -9.53
N ALA A 299 3.12 -3.95 -9.46
CA ALA A 299 2.12 -4.44 -10.40
C ALA A 299 2.45 -4.05 -11.85
N MET A 300 2.98 -2.84 -12.06
CA MET A 300 3.49 -2.40 -13.35
C MET A 300 4.60 -3.29 -13.89
N VAL A 301 5.52 -3.73 -13.02
CA VAL A 301 6.60 -4.66 -13.40
C VAL A 301 6.02 -6.01 -13.83
N VAL A 302 5.03 -6.53 -13.10
CA VAL A 302 4.36 -7.80 -13.44
C VAL A 302 3.61 -7.70 -14.77
N ASN A 303 2.95 -6.58 -15.00
CA ASN A 303 2.14 -6.34 -16.20
C ASN A 303 2.93 -5.80 -17.39
N GLU A 304 4.26 -5.76 -17.31
CA GLU A 304 5.14 -5.24 -18.37
C GLU A 304 4.75 -3.81 -18.81
N GLY A 305 4.54 -2.92 -17.85
CA GLY A 305 4.31 -1.50 -18.07
C GLY A 305 2.87 -1.01 -17.89
N THR A 306 1.92 -1.88 -17.56
CA THR A 306 0.52 -1.49 -17.33
C THR A 306 0.16 -1.42 -15.85
N ILE A 307 -0.41 -0.29 -15.41
CA ILE A 307 -1.00 -0.12 -14.08
C ILE A 307 -2.52 -0.15 -14.25
N TYR A 308 -3.18 -1.09 -13.58
CA TYR A 308 -4.62 -1.09 -13.41
C TYR A 308 -4.99 -0.26 -12.17
N GLN A 309 -6.12 0.43 -12.21
CA GLN A 309 -6.62 1.19 -11.07
C GLN A 309 -6.92 0.21 -9.92
N PRO A 310 -6.30 0.37 -8.74
CA PRO A 310 -6.62 -0.45 -7.58
C PRO A 310 -8.07 -0.21 -7.17
N HIS A 311 -8.83 -1.27 -6.91
CA HIS A 311 -10.22 -1.17 -6.49
C HIS A 311 -10.59 -2.23 -5.45
N LEU A 312 -11.58 -1.89 -4.61
CA LEU A 312 -12.14 -2.72 -3.55
C LEU A 312 -13.53 -3.22 -3.91
N LEU A 313 -14.33 -2.48 -4.67
CA LEU A 313 -15.63 -2.94 -5.16
C LEU A 313 -15.45 -3.96 -6.28
N LYS A 314 -16.08 -5.12 -6.15
CA LYS A 314 -16.10 -6.17 -7.18
C LYS A 314 -17.42 -6.16 -7.95
N GLU A 315 -18.53 -6.26 -7.23
CA GLU A 315 -19.88 -6.35 -7.80
C GLU A 315 -20.90 -5.60 -6.92
N VAL A 316 -21.99 -5.16 -7.55
CA VAL A 316 -23.19 -4.62 -6.91
C VAL A 316 -24.34 -5.58 -7.21
N LEU A 317 -25.00 -6.04 -6.15
CA LEU A 317 -26.12 -6.98 -6.22
C LEU A 317 -27.41 -6.30 -5.80
N ASP A 318 -28.51 -6.72 -6.41
CA ASP A 318 -29.85 -6.39 -5.94
C ASP A 318 -30.08 -7.04 -4.57
N PRO A 319 -30.53 -6.28 -3.56
CA PRO A 319 -30.59 -6.74 -2.18
C PRO A 319 -31.71 -7.78 -1.91
N VAL A 320 -32.61 -8.00 -2.86
CA VAL A 320 -33.73 -8.95 -2.71
C VAL A 320 -33.49 -10.21 -3.52
N SER A 321 -33.13 -10.07 -4.79
CA SER A 321 -32.94 -11.17 -5.74
C SER A 321 -31.52 -11.74 -5.75
N ASN A 322 -30.53 -10.99 -5.23
CA ASN A 322 -29.09 -11.27 -5.37
C ASN A 322 -28.60 -11.32 -6.83
N GLU A 323 -29.36 -10.76 -7.78
CA GLU A 323 -28.91 -10.62 -9.16
C GLU A 323 -27.80 -9.56 -9.26
N VAL A 324 -26.80 -9.82 -10.11
CA VAL A 324 -25.70 -8.88 -10.36
C VAL A 324 -26.23 -7.71 -11.18
N ILE A 325 -26.26 -6.52 -10.56
CA ILE A 325 -26.61 -5.26 -11.20
C ILE A 325 -25.41 -4.70 -11.97
N HIS A 326 -24.22 -4.80 -11.37
CA HIS A 326 -23.00 -4.24 -11.92
C HIS A 326 -21.77 -5.03 -11.50
N THR A 327 -20.85 -5.27 -12.42
CA THR A 327 -19.51 -5.83 -12.15
C THR A 327 -18.47 -4.79 -12.53
N VAL A 328 -17.52 -4.55 -11.62
CA VAL A 328 -16.40 -3.64 -11.88
C VAL A 328 -15.41 -4.35 -12.81
N ASN A 329 -15.12 -3.72 -13.96
CA ASN A 329 -14.14 -4.22 -14.90
C ASN A 329 -12.77 -3.54 -14.65
N PRO A 330 -11.65 -4.25 -14.86
CA PRO A 330 -10.32 -3.66 -14.74
C PRO A 330 -10.15 -2.40 -15.62
N GLU A 331 -9.81 -1.27 -14.99
CA GLU A 331 -9.53 0.00 -15.67
C GLU A 331 -8.02 0.20 -15.78
N VAL A 332 -7.51 0.43 -16.99
CA VAL A 332 -6.10 0.80 -17.20
C VAL A 332 -5.91 2.24 -16.76
N LEU A 333 -5.18 2.43 -15.67
CA LEU A 333 -4.83 3.75 -15.15
C LEU A 333 -3.66 4.36 -15.93
N PHE A 334 -2.68 3.54 -16.30
CA PHE A 334 -1.50 3.97 -17.03
C PHE A 334 -0.87 2.83 -17.84
N SER A 335 -0.24 3.17 -18.96
CA SER A 335 0.53 2.23 -19.78
C SER A 335 1.82 2.91 -20.27
N SER A 336 2.95 2.34 -19.86
CA SER A 336 4.29 2.82 -20.18
C SER A 336 4.69 2.51 -21.62
N GLN A 337 5.65 3.29 -22.12
CA GLN A 337 6.29 3.04 -23.42
C GLN A 337 7.67 2.38 -23.29
N ILE A 338 8.10 2.03 -22.06
CA ILE A 338 9.34 1.28 -21.79
C ILE A 338 9.33 -0.04 -22.55
N GLU A 339 10.47 -0.39 -23.15
CA GLU A 339 10.59 -1.60 -23.97
C GLU A 339 10.33 -2.89 -23.16
N ASN A 340 9.63 -3.87 -23.75
CA ASN A 340 9.32 -5.15 -23.08
C ASN A 340 10.56 -5.90 -22.57
N GLU A 341 11.71 -5.75 -23.23
CA GLU A 341 12.97 -6.37 -22.80
C GLU A 341 13.49 -5.81 -21.47
N VAL A 342 13.19 -4.53 -21.19
CA VAL A 342 13.51 -3.89 -19.90
C VAL A 342 12.73 -4.54 -18.78
N TRP A 343 11.43 -4.78 -18.98
CA TRP A 343 10.58 -5.46 -17.99
C TRP A 343 11.08 -6.85 -17.67
N LYS A 344 11.41 -7.66 -18.69
CA LYS A 344 11.97 -9.01 -18.51
C LYS A 344 13.30 -8.98 -17.74
N THR A 345 14.23 -8.11 -18.15
CA THR A 345 15.52 -7.97 -17.47
C THR A 345 15.33 -7.53 -16.00
N LEU A 346 14.38 -6.65 -15.74
CA LEU A 346 14.05 -6.19 -14.38
C LEU A 346 13.42 -7.30 -13.54
N GLN A 347 12.47 -8.07 -14.08
CA GLN A 347 11.85 -9.22 -13.43
C GLN A 347 12.91 -10.27 -13.04
N GLU A 348 13.83 -10.60 -13.96
CA GLU A 348 14.96 -11.50 -13.69
C GLU A 348 15.87 -10.99 -12.57
N ALA A 349 16.19 -9.68 -12.57
CA ALA A 349 17.03 -9.08 -11.55
C ALA A 349 16.35 -9.02 -10.17
N LEU A 350 15.03 -8.85 -10.13
CA LEU A 350 14.22 -8.91 -8.91
C LEU A 350 14.09 -10.32 -8.36
N HIS A 351 13.94 -11.32 -9.24
CA HIS A 351 13.99 -12.72 -8.83
C HIS A 351 15.36 -13.07 -8.25
N TYR A 352 16.44 -12.66 -8.91
CA TYR A 352 17.79 -12.84 -8.38
C TYR A 352 18.02 -12.15 -7.03
N THR A 353 17.36 -11.01 -6.79
CA THR A 353 17.37 -10.35 -5.47
C THR A 353 16.75 -11.22 -4.39
N ALA A 354 15.73 -12.01 -4.74
CA ALA A 354 15.05 -12.91 -3.84
C ALA A 354 15.82 -14.23 -3.62
N THR A 355 16.63 -14.69 -4.57
CA THR A 355 17.37 -15.96 -4.47
C THR A 355 18.80 -15.81 -3.93
N ASP A 356 19.51 -14.75 -4.35
CA ASP A 356 20.95 -14.57 -4.09
C ASP A 356 21.27 -13.16 -3.56
N GLY A 357 20.25 -12.34 -3.32
CA GLY A 357 20.38 -10.98 -2.84
C GLY A 357 20.12 -10.84 -1.33
N SER A 358 19.90 -9.58 -0.94
CA SER A 358 19.66 -9.19 0.45
C SER A 358 18.59 -10.06 1.14
N ALA A 359 17.44 -10.33 0.51
CA ALA A 359 16.34 -11.05 1.15
C ALA A 359 16.41 -12.59 1.03
N SER A 360 17.47 -13.14 0.44
CA SER A 360 17.59 -14.57 0.13
C SER A 360 17.38 -15.49 1.33
N SER A 361 17.94 -15.15 2.49
CA SER A 361 17.85 -15.98 3.71
C SER A 361 16.43 -16.18 4.24
N VAL A 362 15.51 -15.27 3.91
CA VAL A 362 14.10 -15.32 4.32
C VAL A 362 13.26 -15.91 3.19
N LEU A 363 13.40 -15.40 1.97
CA LEU A 363 12.53 -15.76 0.85
C LEU A 363 12.79 -17.18 0.34
N MET A 364 14.04 -17.65 0.36
CA MET A 364 14.38 -19.01 -0.08
C MET A 364 13.80 -20.11 0.81
N LYS A 365 13.22 -19.76 1.97
CA LYS A 365 12.48 -20.70 2.81
C LYS A 365 11.10 -21.03 2.25
N ASN A 366 10.51 -20.14 1.46
CA ASN A 366 9.30 -20.44 0.73
C ASN A 366 9.63 -21.41 -0.41
N LYS A 367 9.05 -22.61 -0.35
CA LYS A 367 9.21 -23.66 -1.37
C LYS A 367 7.96 -23.86 -2.21
N VAL A 368 6.86 -23.16 -1.89
CA VAL A 368 5.58 -23.32 -2.58
C VAL A 368 5.44 -22.35 -3.74
N VAL A 369 6.12 -21.21 -3.71
CA VAL A 369 6.05 -20.19 -4.76
C VAL A 369 7.41 -19.51 -4.98
N GLN A 370 7.77 -19.29 -6.25
CA GLN A 370 8.92 -18.47 -6.60
C GLN A 370 8.57 -16.99 -6.52
N ILE A 371 9.40 -16.21 -5.85
CA ILE A 371 9.13 -14.80 -5.56
C ILE A 371 10.20 -13.94 -6.26
N ALA A 372 9.79 -12.77 -6.73
CA ALA A 372 10.67 -11.69 -7.17
C ALA A 372 10.33 -10.42 -6.40
N GLY A 373 11.33 -9.71 -5.87
CA GLY A 373 11.04 -8.57 -5.01
C GLY A 373 12.21 -7.78 -4.51
N LYS A 374 11.91 -6.73 -3.73
CA LYS A 374 12.89 -5.76 -3.26
C LYS A 374 12.61 -5.31 -1.83
N THR A 375 13.66 -5.35 -1.02
CA THR A 375 13.72 -4.78 0.34
C THR A 375 13.96 -3.27 0.31
N GLY A 376 13.49 -2.57 1.34
CA GLY A 376 13.80 -1.18 1.62
C GLY A 376 14.00 -0.93 3.11
N THR A 377 14.91 -0.03 3.43
CA THR A 377 15.20 0.41 4.80
C THR A 377 15.29 1.93 4.77
N ALA A 378 14.26 2.64 5.23
CA ALA A 378 14.21 4.09 5.16
C ALA A 378 14.65 4.70 6.49
N GLU A 379 15.65 5.59 6.45
CA GLU A 379 16.10 6.34 7.62
C GLU A 379 15.07 7.41 7.99
N VAL A 380 14.86 7.61 9.30
CA VAL A 380 13.95 8.64 9.80
C VAL A 380 14.78 9.74 10.46
N ALA A 381 14.67 10.97 9.95
CA ALA A 381 15.52 12.10 10.36
C ALA A 381 15.55 12.38 11.88
N ASN A 382 14.50 11.99 12.61
CA ASN A 382 14.33 12.29 14.03
C ASN A 382 14.33 11.05 14.95
N ILE A 383 14.57 9.85 14.40
CA ILE A 383 14.64 8.61 15.19
C ILE A 383 15.97 7.95 14.87
N LYS A 384 16.94 8.15 15.77
CA LYS A 384 18.27 7.56 15.62
C LYS A 384 18.17 6.04 15.72
N ASP A 385 18.92 5.35 14.87
CA ASP A 385 19.02 3.88 14.86
C ASP A 385 17.67 3.17 14.70
N SER A 386 16.73 3.81 13.99
CA SER A 386 15.48 3.18 13.58
C SER A 386 15.10 3.50 12.14
N TRP A 387 14.41 2.56 11.51
CA TRP A 387 14.13 2.60 10.08
C TRP A 387 12.74 2.06 9.77
N HIS A 388 12.10 2.63 8.74
CA HIS A 388 10.95 1.98 8.12
C HIS A 388 11.43 0.73 7.37
N SER A 389 10.80 -0.41 7.66
CA SER A 389 11.10 -1.69 7.04
C SER A 389 10.12 -1.94 5.91
N TRP A 390 10.63 -2.03 4.68
CA TRP A 390 9.86 -2.24 3.47
C TRP A 390 10.20 -3.58 2.82
N PHE A 391 9.17 -4.21 2.28
CA PHE A 391 9.32 -5.25 1.28
C PHE A 391 8.16 -5.21 0.30
N VAL A 392 8.49 -5.21 -0.99
CA VAL A 392 7.51 -5.34 -2.06
C VAL A 392 7.97 -6.45 -2.99
N ALA A 393 7.07 -7.36 -3.32
CA ALA A 393 7.36 -8.51 -4.15
C ALA A 393 6.13 -9.01 -4.88
N TYR A 394 6.34 -9.86 -5.87
CA TYR A 394 5.29 -10.62 -6.51
C TYR A 394 5.65 -12.10 -6.63
N GLY A 395 4.62 -12.93 -6.77
CA GLY A 395 4.72 -14.35 -7.04
C GLY A 395 3.38 -14.91 -7.53
N PRO A 396 3.37 -16.02 -8.29
CA PRO A 396 4.55 -16.76 -8.72
C PRO A 396 5.32 -16.02 -9.81
N TYR A 397 6.65 -16.00 -9.69
CA TYR A 397 7.54 -15.37 -10.67
C TYR A 397 7.49 -16.06 -12.04
N ASP A 398 7.29 -17.38 -12.03
CA ASP A 398 7.33 -18.27 -13.19
C ASP A 398 5.95 -18.62 -13.77
N ALA A 399 4.89 -17.92 -13.33
CA ALA A 399 3.52 -18.13 -13.79
C ALA A 399 3.02 -16.97 -14.68
N PRO A 400 1.93 -17.15 -15.43
CA PRO A 400 1.25 -16.05 -16.10
C PRO A 400 0.90 -14.91 -15.14
N LYS A 401 0.94 -13.67 -15.62
CA LYS A 401 0.66 -12.47 -14.81
C LYS A 401 -0.73 -12.47 -14.17
N GLU A 402 -1.67 -13.23 -14.72
CA GLU A 402 -3.03 -13.42 -14.22
C GLU A 402 -3.07 -14.21 -12.89
N GLU A 403 -2.08 -15.06 -12.66
CA GLU A 403 -1.92 -15.88 -11.45
C GLU A 403 -1.05 -15.19 -10.38
N ALA A 404 -0.28 -14.17 -10.79
CA ALA A 404 0.57 -13.44 -9.88
C ALA A 404 -0.24 -12.58 -8.90
N ILE A 405 0.27 -12.43 -7.69
CA ILE A 405 -0.15 -11.40 -6.72
C ILE A 405 1.07 -10.58 -6.32
N VAL A 406 0.83 -9.31 -6.03
CA VAL A 406 1.79 -8.40 -5.41
C VAL A 406 1.52 -8.35 -3.92
N VAL A 407 2.56 -8.49 -3.11
CA VAL A 407 2.53 -8.27 -1.66
C VAL A 407 3.45 -7.11 -1.32
N CYS A 408 2.90 -6.09 -0.66
CA CYS A 408 3.65 -4.93 -0.17
C CYS A 408 3.45 -4.80 1.34
N VAL A 409 4.54 -4.88 2.10
CA VAL A 409 4.54 -4.69 3.56
C VAL A 409 5.46 -3.53 3.93
N MET A 410 4.96 -2.66 4.80
CA MET A 410 5.67 -1.53 5.36
C MET A 410 5.48 -1.52 6.88
N VAL A 411 6.57 -1.45 7.63
CA VAL A 411 6.56 -1.35 9.09
C VAL A 411 7.25 -0.05 9.51
N GLU A 412 6.59 0.72 10.38
CA GLU A 412 7.09 2.01 10.83
C GLU A 412 8.31 1.87 11.76
N ALA A 413 9.16 2.89 11.77
CA ALA A 413 10.38 2.95 12.60
C ALA A 413 10.07 3.09 14.10
N THR A 414 8.81 3.30 14.47
CA THR A 414 8.38 3.36 15.87
C THR A 414 8.31 1.98 16.53
N ASN A 415 8.37 0.91 15.73
CA ASN A 415 8.47 -0.45 16.24
C ASN A 415 9.93 -0.74 16.63
N GLU A 416 10.14 -1.69 17.54
CA GLU A 416 11.49 -2.25 17.75
C GLU A 416 12.01 -2.74 16.39
N TRP A 417 13.22 -2.30 16.03
CA TRP A 417 13.70 -2.53 14.68
C TRP A 417 13.89 -4.01 14.43
N GLU A 418 13.01 -4.53 13.59
CA GLU A 418 13.08 -5.86 13.03
C GLU A 418 12.95 -5.71 11.52
N TRP A 419 13.75 -6.48 10.79
CA TRP A 419 13.61 -6.62 9.35
C TRP A 419 12.36 -7.44 9.00
N TRP A 420 11.20 -7.04 9.52
CA TRP A 420 9.98 -7.84 9.58
C TRP A 420 9.21 -7.90 8.26
N ALA A 421 9.25 -6.84 7.44
CA ALA A 421 8.46 -6.78 6.20
C ALA A 421 8.73 -7.98 5.25
N PRO A 422 9.99 -8.44 5.04
CA PRO A 422 10.26 -9.69 4.32
C PRO A 422 9.65 -10.94 4.97
N TYR A 423 9.72 -11.08 6.31
CA TYR A 423 9.13 -12.23 7.01
C TYR A 423 7.61 -12.25 6.86
N ALA A 424 6.95 -11.13 7.12
CA ALA A 424 5.51 -10.98 6.96
C ALA A 424 5.07 -11.33 5.53
N SER A 425 5.77 -10.80 4.53
CA SER A 425 5.46 -11.07 3.13
C SER A 425 5.67 -12.54 2.76
N THR A 426 6.74 -13.17 3.28
CA THR A 426 7.01 -14.61 3.06
C THR A 426 5.91 -15.48 3.67
N ILE A 427 5.41 -15.13 4.86
CA ILE A 427 4.27 -15.79 5.51
C ILE A 427 3.01 -15.63 4.66
N ILE A 428 2.75 -14.42 4.13
CA ILE A 428 1.59 -14.16 3.25
C ILE A 428 1.67 -15.01 1.99
N PHE A 429 2.81 -15.00 1.29
CA PHE A 429 3.01 -15.84 0.10
C PHE A 429 2.84 -17.34 0.41
N GLN A 430 3.44 -17.81 1.51
CA GLN A 430 3.33 -19.21 1.92
C GLN A 430 1.88 -19.59 2.24
N GLY A 431 1.16 -18.75 2.98
CA GLY A 431 -0.24 -18.99 3.34
C GLY A 431 -1.17 -19.00 2.14
N ILE A 432 -1.02 -18.04 1.22
CA ILE A 432 -1.85 -17.96 0.02
C ILE A 432 -1.59 -19.13 -0.93
N PHE A 433 -0.35 -19.33 -1.35
CA PHE A 433 -0.03 -20.37 -2.36
C PHE A 433 0.05 -21.78 -1.77
N GLY A 434 0.29 -21.90 -0.47
CA GLY A 434 0.23 -23.17 0.24
C GLY A 434 -1.19 -23.56 0.70
N ASN A 435 -2.18 -22.67 0.56
CA ASN A 435 -3.50 -22.79 1.16
C ASN A 435 -3.43 -23.12 2.67
N GLN A 436 -2.62 -22.33 3.38
CA GLN A 436 -2.24 -22.53 4.77
C GLN A 436 -2.73 -21.38 5.64
N SER A 437 -3.23 -21.70 6.83
CA SER A 437 -3.41 -20.72 7.89
C SER A 437 -2.07 -20.10 8.32
N TYR A 438 -2.12 -18.99 9.04
CA TYR A 438 -0.92 -18.33 9.58
C TYR A 438 0.00 -19.27 10.37
N ASP A 439 -0.58 -20.12 11.23
CA ASP A 439 0.18 -21.05 12.06
C ASP A 439 0.87 -22.14 11.22
N GLU A 440 0.15 -22.69 10.23
CA GLU A 440 0.70 -23.68 9.30
C GLU A 440 1.80 -23.08 8.42
N ALA A 441 1.61 -21.86 7.93
CA ALA A 441 2.61 -21.14 7.13
C ALA A 441 3.89 -20.89 7.93
N ILE A 442 3.77 -20.49 9.20
CA ILE A 442 4.93 -20.33 10.09
C ILE A 442 5.66 -21.64 10.34
N ASP A 443 4.92 -22.73 10.56
CA ASP A 443 5.52 -24.05 10.72
C ASP A 443 6.27 -24.48 9.47
N ALA A 444 5.66 -24.33 8.29
CA ALA A 444 6.26 -24.67 7.01
C ALA A 444 7.55 -23.87 6.74
N LEU A 445 7.60 -22.60 7.13
CA LEU A 445 8.77 -21.73 6.97
C LEU A 445 9.83 -21.92 8.08
N GLY A 446 9.50 -22.71 9.12
CA GLY A 446 10.35 -22.86 10.31
C GLY A 446 10.51 -21.54 11.08
N PHE A 447 9.48 -20.70 11.09
CA PHE A 447 9.47 -19.36 11.71
C PHE A 447 8.93 -19.32 13.14
N ARG A 448 8.62 -20.46 13.76
CA ARG A 448 8.09 -20.51 15.15
C ARG A 448 8.94 -19.76 16.18
N TYR A 449 10.25 -19.66 15.96
CA TYR A 449 11.15 -18.91 16.84
C TYR A 449 10.89 -17.40 16.84
N LEU A 450 10.27 -16.85 15.79
CA LEU A 450 9.90 -15.44 15.66
C LEU A 450 8.63 -15.07 16.43
N VAL A 451 7.87 -16.06 16.89
CA VAL A 451 6.52 -15.90 17.47
C VAL A 451 6.48 -16.35 18.93
N LYS A 452 7.64 -16.64 19.55
CA LYS A 452 7.65 -17.02 20.97
C LYS A 452 7.05 -15.88 21.81
N PRO A 453 6.17 -16.19 22.77
CA PRO A 453 5.74 -15.18 23.73
C PRO A 453 6.98 -14.64 24.43
N VAL A 454 7.05 -13.32 24.61
CA VAL A 454 7.93 -12.71 25.59
C VAL A 454 7.44 -13.15 26.97
N GLY A 455 7.76 -14.39 27.34
CA GLY A 455 7.55 -14.93 28.67
C GLY A 455 8.63 -14.35 29.57
N ARG A 456 8.19 -13.70 30.65
CA ARG A 456 8.98 -13.28 31.83
C ARG A 456 10.28 -14.08 31.95
N GLN A 457 11.42 -13.41 31.80
CA GLN A 457 12.60 -13.82 32.55
C GLN A 457 12.37 -13.35 33.99
N GLU A 458 12.29 -14.31 34.91
CA GLU A 458 12.45 -14.08 36.35
C GLU A 458 13.86 -13.60 36.68
#